data_AF-A0A9C6UCC2-F1
#
_entry.id   AF-A0A9C6UCC2-F1
#
_cell.length_a   1.000
_cell.length_b   1.000
_cell.length_c   1.000
_cell.angle_alpha   90.00
_cell.angle_beta   90.00
_cell.angle_gamma   90.00
#
_symmetry.space_group_name_H-M   'P 1'
#
loop_
_entity.id
_entity.type
_entity.pdbx_description
1 polymer ?
#
loop_
_entity_poly.entity_id
_entity_poly.type
_entity_poly.pdbx_seq_one_letter_code
_entity_poly.pdbx_strand_id
1 'polypeptide(L)'
;MSSDGSTSISGVGDLARPAQRLIELLGVAHRCRDAVSANTCEYFTKYVHNGDACGFINSPLMPWASLMSKFEPPFKCPVQAGRYLLSNGTIDVDGIARMFGVSPNNDVWKFTVSIKDEKRAPFMCLDSAVRIVKYASRG
;
A
#
# COMPACT_ATOMS: atom_id res chain seq x y z
N MET A 1 16.58 22.27 -0.61
CA MET A 1 16.74 21.11 -1.52
C MET A 1 15.80 20.02 -1.01
N SER A 2 14.80 19.64 -1.81
CA SER A 2 13.74 18.68 -1.50
C SER A 2 14.37 17.30 -1.27
N SER A 3 14.24 16.73 -0.07
CA SER A 3 14.53 15.30 0.11
C SER A 3 13.35 14.56 -0.50
N ASP A 4 13.53 14.02 -1.69
CA ASP A 4 12.47 13.29 -2.38
C ASP A 4 12.08 12.07 -1.53
N GLY A 5 10.87 12.13 -0.95
CA GLY A 5 10.31 11.15 0.00
C GLY A 5 9.98 9.79 -0.63
N SER A 6 10.89 9.26 -1.44
CA SER A 6 10.74 7.97 -2.10
C SER A 6 11.42 6.87 -1.29
N THR A 7 10.71 5.75 -1.09
CA THR A 7 11.25 4.54 -0.44
C THR A 7 11.30 3.40 -1.44
N SER A 8 12.42 2.67 -1.50
CA SER A 8 12.56 1.47 -2.32
C SER A 8 12.11 0.21 -1.57
N ILE A 9 11.41 -0.70 -2.26
CA ILE A 9 10.88 -1.96 -1.74
C ILE A 9 11.24 -3.06 -2.73
N SER A 10 11.73 -4.18 -2.19
CA SER A 10 11.94 -5.44 -2.90
C SER A 10 11.31 -6.57 -2.11
N GLY A 11 10.82 -7.59 -2.79
CA GLY A 11 10.13 -8.69 -2.13
C GLY A 11 9.69 -9.79 -3.08
N VAL A 12 9.17 -10.85 -2.48
CA VAL A 12 8.60 -12.00 -3.19
C VAL A 12 7.28 -12.36 -2.52
N GLY A 13 6.28 -12.69 -3.31
CA GLY A 13 5.01 -13.19 -2.81
C GLY A 13 4.41 -14.24 -3.74
N ASP A 14 3.74 -15.24 -3.15
CA ASP A 14 3.04 -16.28 -3.90
C ASP A 14 1.53 -16.02 -3.84
N LEU A 15 0.89 -15.93 -5.00
CA LEU A 15 -0.55 -15.87 -5.12
C LEU A 15 -1.10 -17.29 -5.30
N ALA A 16 -1.81 -17.79 -4.27
CA ALA A 16 -2.29 -19.16 -4.24
C ALA A 16 -3.38 -19.47 -5.28
N ARG A 17 -4.09 -18.45 -5.77
CA ARG A 17 -5.22 -18.61 -6.69
C ARG A 17 -5.31 -17.43 -7.66
N PRO A 18 -5.87 -17.62 -8.86
CA PRO A 18 -6.13 -16.52 -9.78
C PRO A 18 -7.38 -15.73 -9.36
N ALA A 19 -7.52 -14.52 -9.91
CA ALA A 19 -8.73 -13.71 -9.83
C ALA A 19 -9.00 -13.03 -11.17
N GLN A 20 -10.24 -13.09 -11.65
CA GLN A 20 -10.61 -12.43 -12.90
C GLN A 20 -10.69 -10.93 -12.74
N ARG A 21 -11.23 -10.47 -11.60
CA ARG A 21 -11.35 -9.05 -11.26
C ARG A 21 -11.13 -8.84 -9.78
N LEU A 22 -10.56 -7.70 -9.44
CA LEU A 22 -10.51 -7.20 -8.07
C LEU A 22 -11.59 -6.12 -7.95
N ILE A 23 -12.56 -6.33 -7.07
CA ILE A 23 -13.80 -5.52 -7.04
C ILE A 23 -13.87 -4.57 -5.86
N GLU A 24 -13.02 -4.77 -4.85
CA GLU A 24 -13.01 -3.96 -3.65
C GLU A 24 -11.57 -3.86 -3.14
N LEU A 25 -11.14 -2.64 -2.84
CA LEU A 25 -9.94 -2.36 -2.06
C LEU A 25 -10.37 -1.58 -0.83
N LEU A 26 -10.01 -2.09 0.34
CA LEU A 26 -10.21 -1.46 1.64
C LEU A 26 -8.84 -1.17 2.25
N GLY A 27 -8.57 0.10 2.53
CA GLY A 27 -7.42 0.52 3.32
C GLY A 27 -7.90 1.09 4.66
N VAL A 28 -7.28 0.66 5.77
CA VAL A 28 -7.53 1.19 7.10
C VAL A 28 -6.23 1.64 7.71
N ALA A 29 -6.18 2.87 8.20
CA ALA A 29 -5.03 3.44 8.88
C ALA A 29 -5.34 3.67 10.36
N HIS A 30 -4.41 3.27 11.22
CA HIS A 30 -4.39 3.63 12.63
C HIS A 30 -3.12 4.41 12.92
N ARG A 31 -3.25 5.46 13.73
CA ARG A 31 -2.11 6.24 14.23
C ARG A 31 -1.71 5.70 15.60
N CYS A 32 -0.45 5.37 15.77
CA CYS A 32 0.11 4.85 17.00
C CYS A 32 1.17 5.82 17.55
N ARG A 33 1.13 6.11 18.86
CA ARG A 33 2.02 7.12 19.48
C ARG A 33 3.49 6.72 19.48
N ASP A 34 3.81 5.49 19.91
CA ASP A 34 5.20 5.03 20.07
C ASP A 34 5.53 3.75 19.31
N ALA A 35 4.65 2.75 19.45
CA ALA A 35 4.78 1.42 18.85
C ALA A 35 3.41 0.86 18.48
N VAL A 36 3.37 -0.15 17.60
CA VAL A 36 2.12 -0.84 17.27
C VAL A 36 1.74 -1.79 18.40
N SER A 37 0.69 -1.44 19.13
CA SER A 37 0.04 -2.30 20.13
C SER A 37 -1.46 -2.01 20.16
N ALA A 38 -2.26 -2.90 20.74
CA ALA A 38 -3.70 -2.68 20.86
C ALA A 38 -4.06 -1.40 21.65
N ASN A 39 -3.19 -0.95 22.55
CA ASN A 39 -3.48 0.15 23.47
C ASN A 39 -2.88 1.50 23.04
N THR A 40 -2.04 1.50 21.99
CA THR A 40 -1.31 2.70 21.56
C THR A 40 -1.77 3.24 20.22
N CYS A 41 -2.65 2.52 19.52
CA CYS A 41 -3.13 2.84 18.18
C CYS A 41 -4.58 3.31 18.21
N GLU A 42 -4.83 4.49 17.65
CA GLU A 42 -6.16 5.08 17.48
C GLU A 42 -6.57 4.95 16.00
N TYR A 43 -7.84 4.60 15.73
CA TYR A 43 -8.36 4.64 14.37
C TYR A 43 -8.23 6.04 13.79
N PHE A 44 -7.67 6.14 12.58
CA PHE A 44 -7.48 7.42 11.91
C PHE A 44 -8.44 7.58 10.73
N THR A 45 -8.37 6.67 9.77
CA THR A 45 -9.23 6.75 8.57
C THR A 45 -9.42 5.40 7.91
N LYS A 46 -10.42 5.32 7.04
CA LYS A 46 -10.67 4.21 6.14
C LYS A 46 -10.90 4.75 4.73
N TYR A 47 -10.35 4.04 3.75
CA TYR A 47 -10.56 4.28 2.34
C TYR A 47 -11.18 3.02 1.72
N VAL A 48 -12.21 3.21 0.89
CA VAL A 48 -12.88 2.12 0.19
C VAL A 48 -12.98 2.50 -1.28
N HIS A 49 -12.47 1.64 -2.14
CA HIS A 49 -12.66 1.72 -3.58
C HIS A 49 -13.44 0.50 -4.06
N ASN A 50 -14.58 0.73 -4.71
CA ASN A 50 -15.49 -0.31 -5.19
C ASN A 50 -15.51 -0.36 -6.72
N GLY A 51 -15.73 -1.55 -7.28
CA GLY A 51 -15.94 -1.77 -8.72
C GLY A 51 -14.68 -2.24 -9.43
N ASP A 52 -13.76 -1.32 -9.73
CA ASP A 52 -12.52 -1.62 -10.46
C ASP A 52 -11.28 -1.35 -9.61
N ALA A 53 -11.03 -2.24 -8.65
CA ALA A 53 -9.83 -2.14 -7.81
C ALA A 53 -8.55 -2.43 -8.60
N CYS A 54 -8.63 -3.25 -9.64
CA CYS A 54 -7.48 -3.55 -10.49
C CYS A 54 -6.97 -2.32 -11.25
N GLY A 55 -7.89 -1.55 -11.85
CA GLY A 55 -7.58 -0.28 -12.50
C GLY A 55 -7.05 0.77 -11.52
N PHE A 56 -7.60 0.84 -10.31
CA PHE A 56 -7.09 1.74 -9.28
C PHE A 56 -5.66 1.40 -8.86
N ILE A 57 -5.36 0.13 -8.57
CA ILE A 57 -4.03 -0.33 -8.17
C ILE A 57 -3.01 -0.05 -9.28
N ASN A 58 -3.37 -0.30 -10.55
CA ASN A 58 -2.47 -0.14 -11.69
C ASN A 58 -2.49 1.25 -12.33
N SER A 59 -3.20 2.21 -11.74
CA SER A 59 -3.30 3.54 -12.34
C SER A 59 -1.94 4.26 -12.31
N PRO A 60 -1.47 4.80 -13.45
CA PRO A 60 -0.18 5.50 -13.53
C PRO A 60 -0.20 6.84 -12.78
N LEU A 61 -1.37 7.32 -12.36
CA LEU A 61 -1.54 8.56 -11.60
C LEU A 61 -1.39 8.35 -10.08
N MET A 62 -1.21 7.10 -9.64
CA MET A 62 -1.11 6.79 -8.21
C MET A 62 0.32 6.94 -7.67
N PRO A 63 0.49 7.35 -6.41
CA PRO A 63 1.80 7.46 -5.76
C PRO A 63 2.65 6.17 -5.71
N TRP A 64 2.02 5.01 -5.95
CA TRP A 64 2.65 3.68 -6.00
C TRP A 64 2.81 3.14 -7.43
N ALA A 65 2.58 3.94 -8.48
CA ALA A 65 2.65 3.48 -9.86
C ALA A 65 4.02 2.85 -10.22
N SER A 66 5.11 3.46 -9.74
CA SER A 66 6.48 2.95 -9.93
C SER A 66 6.64 1.54 -9.32
N LEU A 67 6.20 1.34 -8.08
CA LEU A 67 6.17 0.03 -7.42
C LEU A 67 5.45 -1.02 -8.29
N MET A 68 4.26 -0.68 -8.81
CA MET A 68 3.46 -1.64 -9.59
C MET A 68 4.14 -2.07 -10.89
N SER A 69 4.90 -1.17 -11.52
CA SER A 69 5.65 -1.47 -12.74
C SER A 69 6.81 -2.46 -12.55
N LYS A 70 7.21 -2.74 -11.30
CA LYS A 70 8.36 -3.61 -10.96
C LYS A 70 7.97 -5.04 -10.60
N PHE A 71 6.68 -5.37 -10.67
CA PHE A 71 6.22 -6.74 -10.45
C PHE A 71 6.49 -7.63 -11.67
N GLU A 72 7.04 -8.81 -11.40
CA GLU A 72 7.26 -9.88 -12.38
C GLU A 72 6.62 -11.18 -11.85
N PRO A 73 5.56 -11.72 -12.50
CA PRO A 73 4.87 -11.16 -13.66
C PRO A 73 4.08 -9.88 -13.32
N PRO A 74 3.64 -9.09 -14.32
CA PRO A 74 2.88 -7.87 -14.07
C PRO A 74 1.58 -8.14 -13.28
N PHE A 75 1.35 -7.40 -12.21
CA PHE A 75 0.15 -7.51 -11.38
C PHE A 75 -1.05 -6.80 -12.03
N LYS A 76 -1.65 -7.40 -13.05
CA LYS A 76 -2.83 -6.88 -13.75
C LYS A 76 -3.94 -7.92 -13.81
N CYS A 77 -5.19 -7.46 -13.86
CA CYS A 77 -6.33 -8.37 -14.07
C CYS A 77 -6.36 -8.89 -15.53
N PRO A 78 -6.70 -10.18 -15.76
CA PRO A 78 -6.91 -11.22 -14.75
C PRO A 78 -5.59 -11.62 -14.06
N VAL A 79 -5.60 -11.60 -12.73
CA VAL A 79 -4.43 -11.89 -11.90
C VAL A 79 -4.20 -13.39 -11.92
N GLN A 80 -2.98 -13.80 -12.28
CA GLN A 80 -2.59 -15.20 -12.33
C GLN A 80 -2.10 -15.68 -10.96
N ALA A 81 -2.35 -16.96 -10.65
CA ALA A 81 -1.68 -17.63 -9.54
C ALA A 81 -0.19 -17.80 -9.84
N GLY A 82 0.61 -17.91 -8.79
CA GLY A 82 2.05 -18.16 -8.90
C GLY A 82 2.89 -17.14 -8.15
N ARG A 83 4.20 -17.20 -8.41
CA ARG A 83 5.21 -16.39 -7.74
C ARG A 83 5.37 -15.05 -8.42
N TYR A 84 5.31 -13.99 -7.62
CA TYR A 84 5.54 -12.61 -8.02
C TYR A 84 6.82 -12.10 -7.35
N LEU A 85 7.67 -11.47 -8.14
CA LEU A 85 8.90 -10.84 -7.72
C LEU A 85 8.72 -9.33 -7.83
N LEU A 86 9.16 -8.61 -6.81
CA LEU A 86 9.24 -7.16 -6.80
C LEU A 86 10.71 -6.79 -6.60
N SER A 87 11.29 -6.08 -7.57
CA SER A 87 12.70 -5.68 -7.53
C SER A 87 12.84 -4.16 -7.62
N ASN A 88 13.30 -3.54 -6.53
CA ASN A 88 13.60 -2.11 -6.43
C ASN A 88 12.44 -1.21 -6.87
N GLY A 89 11.21 -1.55 -6.48
CA GLY A 89 10.06 -0.69 -6.70
C GLY A 89 10.06 0.49 -5.74
N THR A 90 9.56 1.65 -6.18
CA THR A 90 9.54 2.86 -5.34
C THR A 90 8.12 3.32 -5.08
N ILE A 91 7.90 3.87 -3.88
CA ILE A 91 6.66 4.55 -3.50
C ILE A 91 6.95 6.00 -3.14
N ASP A 92 6.10 6.92 -3.58
CA ASP A 92 6.09 8.32 -3.11
C ASP A 92 5.36 8.39 -1.76
N VAL A 93 6.14 8.36 -0.67
CA VAL A 93 5.60 8.35 0.69
C VAL A 93 4.87 9.65 1.00
N ASP A 94 5.37 10.80 0.53
CA ASP A 94 4.71 12.09 0.73
C ASP A 94 3.41 12.20 -0.09
N GLY A 95 3.37 11.61 -1.29
CA GLY A 95 2.15 11.47 -2.09
C GLY A 95 1.09 10.62 -1.40
N ILE A 96 1.47 9.46 -0.86
CA ILE A 96 0.58 8.58 -0.07
C ILE A 96 0.08 9.31 1.17
N ALA A 97 0.98 9.96 1.91
CA ALA A 97 0.64 10.70 3.13
C ALA A 97 -0.39 11.79 2.85
N ARG A 98 -0.19 12.60 1.79
CA ARG A 98 -1.16 13.61 1.36
C ARG A 98 -2.49 13.02 0.91
N MET A 99 -2.46 11.94 0.11
CA MET A 99 -3.67 11.29 -0.41
C MET A 99 -4.58 10.77 0.70
N PHE A 100 -4.00 10.22 1.77
CA PHE A 100 -4.76 9.63 2.88
C PHE A 100 -4.85 10.53 4.12
N GLY A 101 -4.32 11.76 4.06
CA GLY A 101 -4.32 12.72 5.18
C GLY A 101 -3.44 12.29 6.36
N VAL A 102 -2.49 11.39 6.14
CA VAL A 102 -1.60 10.82 7.16
C VAL A 102 -0.46 11.79 7.43
N SER A 103 -0.19 12.12 8.69
CA SER A 103 0.88 13.07 9.04
C SER A 103 2.24 12.39 9.23
N PRO A 104 3.33 12.97 8.72
CA PRO A 104 4.70 12.46 8.90
C PRO A 104 5.36 12.94 10.22
N ASN A 105 4.58 13.17 11.29
CA ASN A 105 5.05 13.75 12.56
C ASN A 105 5.70 12.71 13.51
N ASN A 106 6.61 11.86 13.03
CA ASN A 106 7.22 10.76 13.80
C ASN A 106 6.24 9.71 14.37
N ASP A 107 4.96 9.80 14.03
CA ASP A 107 3.96 8.81 14.39
C ASP A 107 4.27 7.45 13.73
N VAL A 108 3.90 6.38 14.43
CA VAL A 108 3.91 5.02 13.86
C VAL A 108 2.53 4.74 13.30
N TRP A 109 2.45 4.31 12.05
CA TRP A 109 1.21 4.04 11.35
C TRP A 109 1.04 2.55 11.14
N LYS A 110 -0.12 2.01 11.57
CA LYS A 110 -0.55 0.65 11.22
C LYS A 110 -1.51 0.75 10.05
N PHE A 111 -1.15 0.15 8.92
CA PHE A 111 -2.02 0.03 7.76
C PHE A 111 -2.48 -1.40 7.58
N THR A 112 -3.78 -1.56 7.38
CA THR A 112 -4.40 -2.82 6.95
C THR A 112 -4.99 -2.59 5.58
N VAL A 113 -4.56 -3.38 4.60
CA VAL A 113 -5.10 -3.36 3.24
C VAL A 113 -5.74 -4.71 2.97
N SER A 114 -6.99 -4.72 2.51
CA SER A 114 -7.64 -5.92 2.02
C SER A 114 -8.23 -5.70 0.63
N ILE A 115 -8.19 -6.75 -0.18
CA ILE A 115 -8.71 -6.75 -1.54
C ILE A 115 -9.63 -7.95 -1.70
N LYS A 116 -10.81 -7.74 -2.30
CA LYS A 116 -11.73 -8.82 -2.67
C LYS A 116 -11.78 -9.05 -4.17
N ASP A 117 -12.00 -10.29 -4.56
CA ASP A 117 -12.16 -10.71 -5.94
C ASP A 117 -13.63 -10.64 -6.43
N GLU A 118 -13.88 -11.04 -7.67
CA GLU A 118 -15.22 -11.11 -8.27
C GLU A 118 -16.22 -11.99 -7.50
N LYS A 119 -15.76 -12.89 -6.64
CA LYS A 119 -16.59 -13.77 -5.79
C LYS A 119 -16.87 -13.13 -4.43
N ARG A 120 -16.43 -11.89 -4.20
CA ARG A 120 -16.44 -11.18 -2.91
C ARG A 120 -15.62 -11.89 -1.83
N ALA A 121 -14.74 -12.80 -2.22
CA ALA A 121 -13.85 -13.51 -1.31
C ALA A 121 -12.56 -12.71 -1.10
N PRO A 122 -11.95 -12.73 0.10
CA PRO A 122 -10.63 -12.14 0.31
C PRO A 122 -9.62 -12.72 -0.69
N PHE A 123 -8.96 -11.84 -1.43
CA PHE A 123 -7.90 -12.18 -2.39
C PHE A 123 -6.52 -11.89 -1.81
N MET A 124 -6.37 -10.73 -1.17
CA MET A 124 -5.13 -10.30 -0.53
C MET A 124 -5.47 -9.56 0.76
N CYS A 125 -4.65 -9.79 1.79
CA CYS A 125 -4.64 -9.03 3.03
C CYS A 125 -3.19 -8.70 3.38
N LEU A 126 -2.90 -7.43 3.65
CA LEU A 126 -1.60 -6.95 4.07
C LEU A 126 -1.76 -6.10 5.33
N ASP A 127 -1.07 -6.51 6.39
CA ASP A 127 -0.88 -5.68 7.57
C ASP A 127 0.57 -5.17 7.58
N SER A 128 0.74 -3.87 7.77
CA SER A 128 2.05 -3.24 7.83
C SER A 128 2.11 -2.17 8.92
N ALA A 129 3.32 -2.00 9.46
CA ALA A 129 3.63 -0.97 10.43
C ALA A 129 4.77 -0.11 9.87
N VAL A 130 4.55 1.20 9.76
CA VAL A 130 5.51 2.12 9.16
C VAL A 130 5.70 3.32 10.09
N ARG A 131 6.95 3.68 10.38
CA ARG A 131 7.27 4.96 11.02
C ARG A 131 7.71 5.94 9.94
N ILE A 132 7.03 7.08 9.84
CA ILE A 132 7.37 8.12 8.88
C ILE A 132 8.14 9.22 9.61
N VAL A 133 9.40 9.42 9.22
CA VAL A 133 10.32 10.40 9.84
C VAL A 133 10.74 11.41 8.79
N LYS A 134 10.51 12.70 9.04
CA LYS A 134 11.07 13.77 8.22
C LYS A 134 12.43 14.19 8.75
N TYR A 135 13.46 14.03 7.94
CA TYR A 135 14.77 14.61 8.22
C TYR A 135 14.79 16.05 7.70
N ALA A 136 14.96 17.02 8.60
CA ALA A 136 15.32 18.37 8.18
C ALA A 136 16.75 18.31 7.61
N SER A 137 16.92 18.63 6.33
CA SER A 137 18.25 18.90 5.80
C SER A 137 18.74 20.18 6.47
N ARG A 138 19.79 20.07 7.29
CA ARG A 138 20.56 21.25 7.73
C ARG A 138 21.23 21.81 6.49
N GLY A 139 20.64 22.87 5.93
CA GLY A 139 21.32 23.84 5.08
C GLY A 139 21.93 24.93 5.93
#